data_AF-A0A3Q7NEM2-F1
#
_entry.id   AF-A0A3Q7NEM2-F1
#
_cell.length_a   1.000
_cell.length_b   1.000
_cell.length_c   1.000
_cell.angle_alpha   90.00
_cell.angle_beta   90.00
_cell.angle_gamma   90.00
#
_symmetry.space_group_name_H-M   'P 1'
#
loop_
_entity.id
_entity.type
_entity.pdbx_description
1 polymer ?
#
loop_
_entity_poly.entity_id
_entity_poly.type
_entity_poly.pdbx_seq_one_letter_code
_entity_poly.pdbx_strand_id
1 'polypeptide(L)'
;ELFLQTADKHYMVGHRVPYYVSTDQLVAVPRVPLWEGRRVVVVEVRGVLLWQDVSMRQIAMISRFREQRILCVVDDLVCVDVDVGMKFWDHVGMEILSLLF
;
A
#
# COMPACT_ATOMS: atom_id res chain seq x y z
N GLU A 1 -4.61 10.80 3.16
CA GLU A 1 -3.44 11.62 3.55
C GLU A 1 -2.85 11.16 4.88
N LEU A 2 -3.66 11.16 5.95
CA LEU A 2 -3.29 10.75 7.30
C LEU A 2 -2.57 9.39 7.37
N PHE A 3 -3.04 8.40 6.61
CA PHE A 3 -2.39 7.09 6.52
C PHE A 3 -0.92 7.20 6.07
N LEU A 4 -0.64 7.87 4.95
CA LEU A 4 0.73 8.02 4.43
C LEU A 4 1.62 8.82 5.38
N GLN A 5 1.10 9.90 5.99
CA GLN A 5 1.84 10.69 6.97
C GLN A 5 2.23 9.89 8.21
N THR A 6 1.34 9.03 8.69
CA THR A 6 1.62 8.20 9.86
C THR A 6 2.45 6.97 9.50
N ALA A 7 2.32 6.43 8.29
CA ALA A 7 3.16 5.37 7.76
C ALA A 7 4.62 5.82 7.63
N ASP A 8 4.87 7.05 7.16
CA ASP A 8 6.23 7.60 7.07
C ASP A 8 6.95 7.63 8.44
N LYS A 9 6.17 7.87 9.51
CA LYS A 9 6.69 7.96 10.89
C LYS A 9 6.83 6.63 11.62
N HIS A 10 5.99 5.64 11.32
CA HIS A 10 5.89 4.45 12.16
C HIS A 10 6.06 3.13 11.40
N TYR A 11 5.74 3.10 10.11
CA TYR A 11 5.79 1.89 9.31
C TYR A 11 7.19 1.68 8.73
N MET A 12 7.84 0.58 9.07
CA MET A 12 9.11 0.11 8.50
C MET A 12 10.23 1.16 8.53
N VAL A 13 10.26 1.99 9.58
CA VAL A 13 11.21 3.10 9.72
C VAL A 13 12.65 2.58 9.55
N GLY A 14 13.44 3.25 8.71
CA GLY A 14 14.80 2.83 8.36
C GLY A 14 14.89 1.89 7.14
N HIS A 15 13.76 1.40 6.62
CA HIS A 15 13.71 0.55 5.42
C HIS A 15 13.12 1.30 4.21
N ARG A 16 13.49 0.83 3.01
CA ARG A 16 12.95 1.32 1.73
C ARG A 16 11.57 0.72 1.52
N VAL A 17 10.54 1.55 1.55
CA VAL A 17 9.15 1.13 1.35
C VAL A 17 8.53 1.91 0.20
N PRO A 18 8.38 1.29 -0.99
CA PRO A 18 7.54 1.85 -2.03
C PRO A 18 6.06 1.64 -1.67
N TYR A 19 5.28 2.72 -1.62
CA TYR A 19 3.84 2.65 -1.40
C TYR A 19 3.12 2.55 -2.74
N TYR A 20 2.41 1.45 -2.97
CA TYR A 20 1.56 1.28 -4.15
C TYR A 20 0.10 1.58 -3.80
N VAL A 21 -0.40 2.72 -4.25
CA VAL A 21 -1.77 3.16 -3.98
C VAL A 21 -2.65 2.79 -5.17
N SER A 22 -3.52 1.80 -4.98
CA SER A 22 -4.52 1.40 -5.97
C SER A 22 -5.79 2.24 -5.79
N THR A 23 -6.18 3.02 -6.80
CA THR A 23 -7.41 3.83 -6.75
C THR A 23 -8.00 4.08 -8.13
N ASP A 24 -9.31 4.28 -8.21
CA ASP A 24 -10.04 4.79 -9.37
C ASP A 24 -10.08 6.32 -9.42
N GLN A 25 -9.69 6.99 -8.33
CA GLN A 25 -9.69 8.45 -8.18
C GLN A 25 -8.27 9.00 -8.05
N LEU A 26 -7.56 9.08 -9.18
CA LEU A 26 -6.16 9.54 -9.21
C LEU A 26 -5.95 10.92 -8.57
N VAL A 27 -6.91 11.83 -8.75
CA VAL A 27 -6.86 13.20 -8.18
C VAL A 27 -7.02 13.23 -6.67
N ALA A 28 -7.57 12.18 -6.07
CA ALA A 28 -7.77 12.09 -4.63
C ALA A 28 -6.51 11.59 -3.89
N VAL A 29 -5.48 11.13 -4.60
CA VAL A 29 -4.23 10.68 -3.97
C VAL A 29 -3.43 11.91 -3.50
N PRO A 30 -3.23 12.08 -2.19
CA PRO A 30 -2.53 13.24 -1.66
C PRO A 30 -1.04 13.16 -1.97
N ARG A 31 -0.43 14.31 -2.25
CA ARG A 31 1.02 14.45 -2.37
C ARG A 31 1.60 14.71 -0.98
N VAL A 32 2.05 13.65 -0.33
CA VAL A 32 2.67 13.73 1.00
C VAL A 32 4.20 13.74 0.83
N PRO A 33 4.93 14.67 1.47
CA PRO A 33 6.39 14.57 1.52
C PRO A 33 6.76 13.34 2.35
N LEU A 34 7.48 12.40 1.74
CA LEU A 34 7.96 11.17 2.39
C LEU A 34 9.47 11.23 2.58
N TRP A 35 9.98 10.48 3.54
CA TRP A 35 11.42 10.37 3.78
C TRP A 35 12.17 9.78 2.57
N GLU A 36 13.47 10.06 2.46
CA GLU A 36 14.31 9.51 1.38
C GLU A 36 14.20 7.98 1.28
N GLY A 37 14.07 7.48 0.03
CA GLY A 37 13.89 6.06 -0.23
C GLY A 37 12.44 5.57 -0.14
N ARG A 38 11.48 6.45 0.20
CA ARG A 38 10.04 6.19 0.16
C ARG A 38 9.40 6.99 -0.96
N ARG A 39 8.51 6.34 -1.71
CA ARG A 39 7.78 6.97 -2.81
C ARG A 39 6.38 6.40 -2.90
N VAL A 40 5.45 7.23 -3.36
CA VAL A 40 4.11 6.79 -3.73
C VAL A 40 4.06 6.53 -5.23
N VAL A 41 3.65 5.33 -5.59
CA VAL A 41 3.33 4.92 -6.97
C VAL A 41 1.82 4.70 -7.03
N VAL A 42 1.16 5.46 -7.89
CA VAL A 42 -0.30 5.34 -8.06
C VAL A 42 -0.60 4.32 -9.15
N VAL A 43 -1.52 3.42 -8.87
CA VAL A 43 -1.93 2.33 -9.74
C VAL A 43 -3.42 2.48 -10.04
N GLU A 44 -3.76 2.95 -11.24
CA GLU A 44 -5.16 3.24 -11.63
C GLU A 44 -5.98 1.96 -11.76
N VAL A 45 -6.94 1.72 -10.86
CA VAL A 45 -7.85 0.56 -10.98
C VAL A 45 -9.18 1.01 -11.58
N ARG A 46 -9.67 0.30 -12.61
CA ARG A 46 -10.94 0.60 -13.27
C ARG A 46 -11.99 -0.42 -12.86
N GLY A 47 -13.13 0.05 -12.35
CA GLY A 47 -14.36 -0.73 -12.21
C GLY A 47 -14.77 -1.02 -10.76
N VAL A 48 -16.04 -0.74 -10.46
CA VAL A 48 -16.66 -0.89 -9.14
C VAL A 48 -16.94 -2.35 -8.76
N LEU A 49 -17.05 -3.27 -9.74
CA LEU A 49 -17.62 -4.60 -9.49
C LEU A 49 -16.66 -5.64 -8.88
N LEU A 50 -15.36 -5.59 -9.21
CA LEU A 50 -14.36 -6.50 -8.60
C LEU A 50 -13.92 -6.04 -7.20
N TRP A 51 -14.19 -4.79 -6.87
CA TRP A 51 -13.70 -4.14 -5.66
C TRP A 51 -14.80 -3.93 -4.62
N GLN A 52 -15.94 -4.61 -4.64
CA GLN A 52 -16.89 -4.52 -3.50
C GLN A 52 -16.67 -5.60 -2.46
N ASP A 53 -16.08 -6.73 -2.85
CA ASP A 53 -15.77 -7.83 -1.93
C ASP A 53 -14.31 -7.73 -1.47
N VAL A 54 -14.12 -7.49 -0.17
CA VAL A 54 -12.80 -7.30 0.46
C VAL A 54 -11.87 -8.49 0.19
N SER A 55 -12.40 -9.71 0.17
CA SER A 55 -11.62 -10.93 -0.07
C SER A 55 -11.12 -11.01 -1.52
N MET A 56 -11.93 -10.55 -2.48
CA MET A 56 -11.56 -10.54 -3.89
C MET A 56 -10.60 -9.39 -4.24
N ARG A 57 -10.63 -8.28 -3.47
CA ARG A 57 -9.70 -7.14 -3.67
C ARG A 57 -8.26 -7.56 -3.54
N GLN A 58 -7.89 -8.29 -2.49
CA GLN A 58 -6.50 -8.69 -2.25
C GLN A 58 -5.97 -9.61 -3.36
N ILE A 59 -6.75 -10.62 -3.76
CA ILE A 59 -6.36 -11.57 -4.83
C ILE A 59 -6.24 -10.85 -6.18
N ALA A 60 -7.20 -9.97 -6.51
CA ALA A 60 -7.16 -9.18 -7.73
C ALA A 60 -5.95 -8.23 -7.74
N MET A 61 -5.62 -7.61 -6.60
CA MET A 61 -4.48 -6.72 -6.46
C MET A 61 -3.14 -7.46 -6.62
N ILE A 62 -2.98 -8.63 -6.00
CA ILE A 62 -1.80 -9.48 -6.16
C ILE A 62 -1.62 -9.89 -7.64
N SER A 63 -2.70 -10.32 -8.28
CA SER A 63 -2.67 -10.73 -9.69
C SER A 63 -2.23 -9.58 -10.60
N ARG A 64 -2.76 -8.38 -10.36
CA ARG A 64 -2.39 -7.17 -11.09
C ARG A 64 -0.94 -6.74 -10.81
N PHE A 65 -0.47 -6.80 -9.56
CA PHE A 65 0.92 -6.52 -9.24
C PHE A 65 1.88 -7.51 -9.88
N ARG A 66 1.46 -8.77 -10.07
CA ARG A 66 2.21 -9.75 -10.84
C ARG A 66 2.32 -9.35 -12.30
N GLU A 67 1.21 -8.96 -12.93
CA GLU A 67 1.19 -8.49 -14.32
C GLU A 67 2.07 -7.25 -14.54
N GLN A 68 2.03 -6.32 -13.58
CA GLN A 68 2.86 -5.11 -13.58
C GLN A 68 4.32 -5.36 -13.17
N ARG A 69 4.70 -6.62 -12.90
CA ARG A 69 6.03 -7.05 -12.44
C ARG A 69 6.50 -6.38 -11.15
N ILE A 70 5.58 -5.81 -10.37
CA ILE A 70 5.88 -5.19 -9.06
C ILE A 70 6.32 -6.26 -8.06
N LEU A 71 5.71 -7.44 -8.11
CA LEU A 71 6.11 -8.60 -7.28
C LEU A 71 7.53 -9.10 -7.56
N CYS A 72 8.15 -8.71 -8.68
CA CYS A 72 9.55 -9.07 -8.98
C CYS A 72 10.55 -8.07 -8.39
N VAL A 73 10.08 -6.98 -7.77
CA VAL A 73 10.91 -5.84 -7.33
C VAL A 73 10.92 -5.72 -5.79
N VAL A 74 10.04 -6.42 -5.09
CA VAL A 74 9.91 -6.36 -3.63
C VAL A 74 10.11 -7.74 -3.02
N ASP A 75 10.82 -7.79 -1.89
CA ASP A 75 11.07 -9.04 -1.15
C ASP A 75 9.82 -9.48 -0.38
N ASP A 76 9.07 -8.51 0.16
CA ASP A 76 7.84 -8.71 0.91
C ASP A 76 6.73 -7.76 0.44
N LEU A 77 5.49 -8.23 0.47
CA LEU A 77 4.30 -7.43 0.13
C LEU A 77 3.31 -7.44 1.28
N VAL A 78 2.94 -6.24 1.75
CA VAL A 78 1.87 -6.05 2.73
C VAL A 78 0.72 -5.30 2.04
N CYS A 79 -0.45 -5.94 1.96
CA CYS A 79 -1.67 -5.38 1.38
C CYS A 79 -2.64 -4.97 2.49
N VAL A 80 -3.07 -3.70 2.50
CA VAL A 80 -3.99 -3.17 3.49
C VAL A 80 -5.08 -2.36 2.79
N ASP A 81 -6.34 -2.64 3.10
CA ASP A 81 -7.46 -1.77 2.74
C ASP A 81 -7.43 -0.53 3.66
N VAL A 82 -7.39 0.65 3.06
CA VAL A 82 -7.28 1.92 3.78
C VAL A 82 -8.65 2.61 3.84
N ASP A 83 -9.26 2.59 5.01
CA ASP A 83 -10.51 3.31 5.28
C ASP A 83 -10.28 4.74 5.79
N VAL A 84 -11.34 5.55 5.74
CA VAL A 84 -11.33 6.93 6.28
C VAL A 84 -11.01 6.90 7.77
N GLY A 85 -9.92 7.56 8.16
CA GLY A 85 -9.47 7.65 9.55
C GLY A 85 -8.42 6.61 9.96
N MET A 86 -8.08 5.67 9.08
CA MET A 86 -7.01 4.71 9.34
C MET A 86 -5.66 5.43 9.44
N LYS A 87 -4.89 5.07 10.48
CA LYS A 87 -3.57 5.60 10.75
C LYS A 87 -2.73 4.63 11.56
N PHE A 88 -1.42 4.78 11.48
CA PHE A 88 -0.49 4.11 12.38
C PHE A 88 -0.42 4.88 13.69
N TRP A 89 -0.65 4.18 14.80
CA TRP A 89 -0.59 4.75 16.14
C TRP A 89 0.78 4.57 16.78
N ASP A 90 1.48 3.48 16.43
CA ASP A 90 2.78 3.11 16.96
C ASP A 90 3.58 2.37 15.89
N HIS A 91 4.83 2.04 16.21
CA HIS A 91 5.78 1.34 15.36
C HIS A 91 5.20 0.04 14.81
N VAL A 92 5.40 -0.16 13.51
CA VAL A 92 5.14 -1.41 12.79
C VAL A 92 6.34 -1.66 11.89
N GLY A 93 7.23 -2.54 12.29
CA GLY A 93 8.50 -2.85 11.63
C GLY A 93 8.52 -4.25 11.03
N MET A 94 9.73 -4.79 10.86
CA MET A 94 9.96 -6.10 10.23
C MET A 94 9.29 -7.26 10.98
N GLU A 95 8.86 -7.07 12.23
CA GLU A 95 8.19 -8.11 13.04
C GLU A 95 6.88 -8.63 12.42
N ILE A 96 6.27 -7.86 11.52
CA ILE A 96 5.06 -8.29 10.78
C ILE A 96 5.38 -9.10 9.52
N LEU A 97 6.65 -9.16 9.11
CA LEU A 97 7.07 -9.89 7.92
C LEU A 97 7.38 -11.34 8.33
N SER A 98 6.35 -12.18 8.22
CA SER A 98 6.47 -13.64 8.34
C SER A 98 5.88 -14.27 7.08
N LEU A 99 6.32 -15.48 6.76
CA LEU A 99 5.97 -16.19 5.52
C LEU A 99 4.46 -16.42 5.31
N LEU A 100 3.63 -16.31 6.36
CA LEU A 100 2.15 -16.32 6.30
C LEU A 100 1.55 -15.58 7.50
N PHE A 101 0.65 -14.62 7.23
CA PHE A 101 -0.37 -14.10 8.15
C PHE A 101 -1.71 -14.09 7.42
#